data_AF-A0A940QVQ9-F1
#
_entry.id   AF-A0A940QVQ9-F1
#
_cell.length_a   1.000
_cell.length_b   1.000
_cell.length_c   1.000
_cell.angle_alpha   90.00
_cell.angle_beta   90.00
_cell.angle_gamma   90.00
#
_symmetry.space_group_name_H-M   'P 1'
#
loop_
_entity.id
_entity.type
_entity.pdbx_description
1 polymer ?
#
loop_
_entity_poly.entity_id
_entity_poly.type
_entity_poly.pdbx_seq_one_letter_code
_entity_poly.pdbx_strand_id
1 'polypeptide(L)' 'MKQRLFIILLIFLISQVSFAQVYKWVDEKGVTHLTDDMTQVPEKYRPRTESVET' A
#
# COMPACT_ATOMS: atom_id res chain seq x y z
N MET A 1 10.68 -20.20 -32.13
CA MET A 1 9.56 -20.35 -31.18
C MET A 1 10.02 -20.33 -29.71
N LYS A 2 11.04 -21.12 -29.33
CA LYS A 2 11.55 -21.20 -27.94
C LYS A 2 12.04 -19.87 -27.35
N GLN A 3 12.77 -19.05 -28.12
CA GLN A 3 13.21 -17.72 -27.68
C GLN A 3 12.06 -16.75 -27.40
N ARG A 4 11.00 -16.76 -28.21
CA ARG A 4 9.82 -15.90 -27.99
C ARG A 4 9.08 -16.31 -26.71
N LEU A 5 9.00 -17.62 -26.46
CA LEU A 5 8.42 -18.15 -25.22
C LEU A 5 9.26 -17.74 -23.98
N PHE A 6 10.58 -17.76 -24.11
CA PHE A 6 11.49 -17.34 -23.04
C PHE A 6 11.34 -15.84 -22.72
N ILE A 7 11.20 -15.00 -23.74
CA ILE A 7 10.96 -13.56 -23.57
C ILE A 7 9.61 -13.30 -22.89
N ILE A 8 8.56 -14.02 -23.29
CA ILE A 8 7.24 -13.91 -22.65
C ILE A 8 7.32 -14.31 -21.17
N LEU A 9 8.03 -15.39 -20.84
CA LEU A 9 8.24 -15.83 -19.46
C LEU A 9 8.98 -14.77 -18.62
N LEU A 10 9.98 -14.09 -19.21
CA LEU A 10 10.73 -13.03 -18.54
C LEU A 10 9.84 -11.82 -18.18
N ILE A 11 8.86 -11.50 -19.02
CA ILE A 11 7.91 -10.40 -18.81
C ILE A 11 6.94 -10.70 -17.65
N PHE A 12 6.60 -11.96 -17.41
CA PHE A 12 5.75 -12.31 -16.26
C PHE A 12 6.50 -12.24 -14.92
N LEU A 13 7.83 -12.39 -14.93
CA LEU A 13 8.66 -12.37 -13.71
C LEU A 13 8.86 -10.96 -13.13
N ILE A 14 8.65 -9.90 -13.91
CA ILE A 14 8.80 -8.51 -13.44
C ILE A 14 7.54 -7.95 -12.73
N SER A 15 6.45 -8.73 -12.64
CA SER A 15 5.15 -8.26 -12.13
C SER A 15 4.99 -8.33 -10.60
N GLN A 16 6.04 -8.05 -9.82
CA GLN A 16 5.98 -8.23 -8.36
C GLN A 16 6.47 -7.00 -7.58
N VAL A 17 5.70 -5.91 -7.65
CA VAL A 17 5.67 -4.88 -6.59
C VAL A 17 4.24 -4.39 -6.45
N SER A 18 3.53 -4.83 -5.42
CA SER A 18 2.26 -4.23 -5.00
C SER A 18 2.49 -3.38 -3.77
N PHE A 19 2.26 -2.08 -3.87
CA PHE A 19 2.30 -1.19 -2.71
C PHE A 19 0.95 -1.26 -1.98
N ALA A 20 0.91 -1.98 -0.86
CA ALA A 20 -0.20 -1.87 0.08
C ALA A 20 0.10 -0.69 1.02
N GLN A 21 -0.60 0.43 0.83
CA GLN A 21 -0.44 1.59 1.70
C GLN A 21 -1.37 1.47 2.90
N VAL A 22 -0.80 1.46 4.11
CA VAL A 22 -1.57 1.47 5.35
C VAL A 22 -1.39 2.83 6.03
N TYR A 23 -2.49 3.44 6.44
CA TYR A 23 -2.55 4.70 7.17
C TYR A 23 -2.73 4.44 8.65
N LYS A 24 -1.90 5.10 9.46
CA LYS A 24 -1.96 5.03 10.92
C LYS A 24 -2.18 6.42 11.51
N TRP A 25 -3.08 6.54 12.48
CA TRP A 25 -3.21 7.76 13.27
C TRP A 25 -3.61 7.45 14.71
N VAL A 26 -3.36 8.40 15.60
CA VAL A 26 -3.78 8.34 17.01
C VAL A 26 -4.90 9.35 17.21
N ASP A 27 -6.01 8.92 17.79
CA ASP A 27 -7.13 9.80 18.09
C ASP A 27 -6.94 10.61 19.38
N GLU A 28 -7.93 11.45 19.72
CA GLU A 28 -7.90 12.29 20.92
C GLU A 28 -7.90 11.51 22.24
N LYS A 29 -8.29 10.22 22.21
CA LYS A 29 -8.31 9.33 23.37
C LYS A 29 -7.01 8.52 23.48
N GLY A 30 -6.05 8.72 22.58
CA GLY A 30 -4.80 7.96 22.52
C GLY A 30 -4.94 6.60 21.85
N VAL A 31 -6.06 6.30 21.19
CA VAL A 31 -6.28 5.02 20.50
C VAL A 31 -5.60 5.07 19.14
N THR A 32 -4.83 4.03 18.82
CA THR A 32 -4.19 3.88 17.51
C THR A 32 -5.14 3.19 16.55
N HIS A 33 -5.37 3.82 15.39
CA HIS A 33 -6.18 3.30 14.31
C HIS A 33 -5.31 2.98 13.09
N LEU A 34 -5.71 1.97 12.33
CA LEU A 34 -5.04 1.50 11.11
C LEU A 34 -6.09 1.26 10.03
N THR A 35 -5.83 1.71 8.80
CA THR A 35 -6.70 1.47 7.64
C THR A 35 -5.85 1.46 6.37
N ASP A 36 -6.19 0.64 5.39
CA ASP A 36 -5.63 0.72 4.04
C ASP A 36 -6.40 1.68 3.11
N ASP A 37 -7.54 2.20 3.59
CA ASP A 37 -8.39 3.15 2.87
C ASP A 37 -8.34 4.55 3.50
N MET A 38 -7.79 5.52 2.76
CA MET A 38 -7.68 6.93 3.17
C MET A 38 -9.05 7.56 3.46
N THR A 39 -10.13 7.09 2.84
CA THR A 39 -11.48 7.65 3.05
C THR A 39 -12.02 7.35 4.44
N GLN A 40 -11.53 6.28 5.07
CA GLN A 40 -11.85 5.94 6.47
C GLN A 40 -11.15 6.84 7.48
N VAL A 41 -10.07 7.53 7.07
CA VAL A 41 -9.36 8.49 7.93
C VAL A 41 -10.18 9.78 8.02
N PRO A 42 -10.62 10.20 9.23
CA PRO A 42 -11.31 11.47 9.41
C PRO A 42 -10.43 12.65 8.97
N GLU A 43 -11.04 13.68 8.37
CA GLU A 43 -10.33 14.85 7.80
C GLU A 43 -9.33 15.50 8.75
N LYS A 44 -9.68 15.62 10.03
CA LYS A 44 -8.82 16.19 11.08
C LYS A 44 -7.53 15.41 11.36
N TYR A 45 -7.45 14.16 10.91
CA TYR A 45 -6.29 13.27 11.10
C TYR A 45 -5.51 13.01 9.80
N ARG A 46 -6.07 13.28 8.61
CA ARG A 46 -5.36 13.08 7.32
C ARG A 46 -4.02 13.80 7.20
N PRO A 47 -3.81 15.02 7.75
CA PRO A 47 -2.49 15.66 7.72
C PRO A 47 -1.46 15.02 8.68
N ARG A 48 -1.92 14.17 9.61
CA ARG A 48 -1.12 13.56 10.68
C ARG A 48 -1.08 12.03 10.56
N THR A 49 -1.53 11.47 9.44
CA THR A 49 -1.40 10.04 9.20
C THR A 49 0.03 9.69 8.85
N GLU A 50 0.54 8.63 9.47
CA GLU A 50 1.78 7.97 9.07
C GLU A 50 1.42 6.94 8.00
N SER A 51 2.10 6.99 6.84
CA SER A 51 2.10 5.87 5.91
C SER A 51 3.02 4.78 6.46
N VAL A 52 2.42 3.64 6.78
CA VAL A 52 3.16 2.44 7.14
C VAL A 52 3.53 1.75 5.84
N GLU A 53 4.77 1.97 5.40
CA GLU A 53 5.38 1.18 4.32
C GLU A 53 5.72 -0.20 4.90
N THR A 54 5.32 -1.26 4.20
CA THR A 54 5.63 -2.66 4.56
C THR A 54 6.77 -3.17 3.70
#